data_AF-A0A6D2HEJ8-F1
#
_entry.id   AF-A0A6D2HEJ8-F1
#
_cell.length_a   1.000
_cell.length_b   1.000
_cell.length_c   1.000
_cell.angle_alpha   90.00
_cell.angle_beta   90.00
_cell.angle_gamma   90.00
#
_symmetry.space_group_name_H-M   'P 1'
#
loop_
_entity.id
_entity.type
_entity.pdbx_description
1 polymer ?
#
loop_
_entity_poly.entity_id
_entity_poly.type
_entity_poly.pdbx_seq_one_letter_code
_entity_poly.pdbx_strand_id
1 'polypeptide(L)'
;MSGVLPKYHHSYTFFFIYILLLQLGHVFSINTLSPTETLTISANRTIVSPGEVFELGFFKTTTSSQGNDRWYLGIWYKTISEKTYVWVANRDNPLRLVVQIA
;
A
#
# COMPACT_ATOMS: atom_id res chain seq x y z
N MET A 1 -30.20 -51.34 -17.70
CA MET A 1 -29.19 -50.35 -18.13
C MET A 1 -29.07 -49.31 -17.04
N SER A 2 -28.25 -49.56 -16.02
CA SER A 2 -27.99 -48.61 -14.94
C SER A 2 -27.00 -47.55 -15.45
N GLY A 3 -27.51 -46.36 -15.75
CA GLY A 3 -26.69 -45.23 -16.15
C GLY A 3 -25.80 -44.79 -14.99
N VAL A 4 -24.49 -44.96 -15.15
CA VAL A 4 -23.50 -44.48 -14.19
C VAL A 4 -23.45 -42.96 -14.30
N LEU A 5 -24.01 -42.25 -13.31
CA LEU A 5 -23.95 -40.79 -13.24
C LEU A 5 -22.48 -40.35 -13.09
N PRO A 6 -21.97 -39.50 -14.00
CA PRO A 6 -20.58 -39.07 -13.94
C PRO A 6 -20.38 -38.09 -12.77
N LYS A 7 -19.34 -38.34 -11.97
CA LYS A 7 -19.02 -37.65 -10.70
C LYS A 7 -18.47 -36.22 -10.89
N TYR A 8 -19.14 -35.38 -11.68
CA TYR A 8 -18.67 -34.01 -11.97
C TYR A 8 -18.77 -33.07 -10.75
N HIS A 9 -19.63 -33.37 -9.77
CA HIS A 9 -19.82 -32.51 -8.59
C HIS A 9 -18.55 -32.28 -7.76
N HIS A 10 -17.69 -33.30 -7.62
CA HIS A 10 -16.46 -33.18 -6.82
C HIS A 10 -15.42 -32.24 -7.47
N SER A 11 -15.42 -32.14 -8.80
CA SER A 11 -14.51 -31.25 -9.53
C SER A 11 -14.89 -29.78 -9.34
N TYR A 12 -16.19 -29.46 -9.45
CA TYR A 12 -16.69 -28.10 -9.21
C TYR A 12 -16.51 -27.65 -7.77
N THR A 13 -16.72 -28.53 -6.78
CA THR A 13 -16.49 -28.20 -5.36
C THR A 13 -15.02 -27.91 -5.09
N PHE A 14 -14.09 -28.67 -5.67
CA PHE A 14 -12.66 -28.42 -5.51
C PHE A 14 -12.23 -27.10 -6.16
N PHE A 15 -12.73 -26.80 -7.36
CA PHE A 15 -12.48 -25.53 -8.04
C PHE A 15 -13.05 -24.33 -7.26
N PHE A 16 -14.25 -24.48 -6.70
CA PHE A 16 -14.87 -23.46 -5.84
C PHE A 16 -14.06 -23.22 -4.56
N ILE A 17 -13.61 -24.29 -3.89
CA ILE A 17 -12.73 -24.17 -2.71
C ILE A 17 -11.41 -23.50 -3.07
N TYR A 18 -10.83 -23.82 -4.23
CA TYR A 18 -9.60 -23.19 -4.72
C TYR A 18 -9.79 -21.68 -4.96
N ILE A 19 -10.90 -21.27 -5.59
CA ILE A 19 -11.26 -19.85 -5.76
C ILE A 19 -11.45 -19.16 -4.39
N LEU A 20 -12.11 -19.82 -3.44
CA LEU A 20 -12.31 -19.29 -2.09
C LEU A 20 -10.98 -19.13 -1.33
N LEU A 21 -10.03 -20.06 -1.51
CA LEU A 21 -8.69 -19.98 -0.94
C LEU A 21 -7.84 -18.87 -1.58
N LEU A 22 -8.00 -18.62 -2.89
CA LEU A 22 -7.39 -17.47 -3.57
C LEU A 22 -7.93 -16.14 -3.03
N GLN A 23 -9.22 -16.08 -2.66
CA GLN A 23 -9.82 -14.90 -2.04
C GLN A 23 -9.35 -14.69 -0.59
N LEU A 24 -9.01 -15.75 0.15
CA LEU A 24 -8.40 -15.63 1.49
C LEU A 24 -7.00 -14.98 1.45
N GLY A 25 -6.33 -14.98 0.30
CA GLY A 25 -5.06 -14.30 0.10
C GLY A 25 -5.17 -12.78 -0.06
N HIS A 26 -6.39 -12.21 -0.05
CA HIS A 26 -6.61 -10.78 -0.30
C HIS A 26 -6.26 -9.92 0.93
N VAL A 27 -4.96 -9.57 0.98
CA VAL A 27 -4.33 -8.34 1.51
C VAL A 27 -4.71 -7.93 2.93
N PHE A 28 -4.00 -8.47 3.92
CA PHE A 28 -3.79 -7.75 5.17
C PHE A 28 -2.92 -6.52 4.87
N SER A 29 -3.49 -5.31 4.96
CA SER A 29 -2.66 -4.11 5.05
C SER A 29 -2.03 -4.07 6.44
N ILE A 30 -0.71 -4.25 6.51
CA ILE A 30 0.04 -4.03 7.75
C ILE A 30 -0.02 -2.53 8.03
N ASN A 31 -0.82 -2.16 9.02
CA ASN A 31 -1.10 -0.79 9.44
C ASN A 31 -0.23 -0.35 10.64
N THR A 32 0.74 -1.18 11.02
CA THR A 32 1.63 -0.99 12.16
C THR A 32 3.08 -0.93 11.67
N LEU A 33 3.89 -0.06 12.25
CA LEU A 33 5.35 -0.11 12.14
C LEU A 33 5.91 -0.61 13.46
N SER A 34 6.56 -1.76 13.43
CA SER A 34 7.31 -2.29 14.56
C SER A 34 8.63 -1.52 14.73
N PRO A 35 9.27 -1.52 15.91
CA PRO A 35 10.52 -0.79 16.14
C PRO A 35 11.69 -1.20 15.22
N THR A 36 11.64 -2.42 14.67
CA THR A 36 12.65 -2.95 13.73
C THR A 36 12.32 -2.64 12.27
N GLU A 37 11.12 -2.13 11.98
CA GLU A 37 10.67 -1.80 10.64
C GLU A 37 10.93 -0.33 10.34
N THR A 38 11.21 -0.04 9.07
CA THR A 38 11.48 1.32 8.62
C THR A 38 10.65 1.66 7.39
N LEU A 39 10.26 2.92 7.31
CA LEU A 39 9.70 3.51 6.11
C LEU A 39 10.81 4.29 5.41
N THR A 40 11.09 3.96 4.16
CA THR A 40 12.11 4.64 3.37
C THR A 40 11.51 5.21 2.10
N ILE A 41 12.08 6.32 1.63
CA ILE A 41 11.68 6.97 0.38
C ILE A 41 11.87 6.02 -0.82
N SER A 42 12.98 5.27 -0.85
CA SER A 42 13.32 4.36 -1.94
C SER A 42 12.40 3.14 -2.04
N ALA A 43 11.85 2.65 -0.93
CA ALA A 43 10.96 1.50 -0.92
C ALA A 43 9.54 1.85 -1.40
N ASN A 44 9.19 3.15 -1.46
CA ASN A 44 7.84 3.64 -1.80
C ASN A 44 6.73 2.93 -1.01
N ARG A 45 7.03 2.50 0.21
CA ARG A 45 6.08 1.85 1.13
C ARG A 45 5.22 2.92 1.82
N THR A 46 3.98 2.57 2.12
CA THR A 46 3.04 3.39 2.88
C THR A 46 2.36 2.54 3.94
N ILE A 47 1.71 3.20 4.90
CA ILE A 47 0.88 2.56 5.92
C ILE A 47 -0.54 3.05 5.73
N VAL A 48 -1.47 2.11 5.61
CA VAL A 48 -2.88 2.43 5.38
C VAL A 48 -3.65 2.19 6.67
N SER A 49 -4.48 3.16 7.06
CA SER A 49 -5.31 3.02 8.26
C SER A 49 -6.32 1.87 8.09
N PRO A 50 -6.79 1.27 9.20
CA PRO A 50 -8.02 0.47 9.16
C PRO A 50 -9.14 1.25 8.44
N GLY A 51 -9.91 0.56 7.60
CA GLY A 51 -10.99 1.17 6.81
C GLY A 51 -10.54 2.01 5.61
N GLU A 52 -9.24 2.00 5.28
CA GLU A 52 -8.70 2.61 4.04
C GLU A 52 -8.99 4.11 3.86
N VAL A 53 -9.22 4.84 4.96
CA VAL A 53 -9.52 6.27 4.94
C VAL A 53 -8.25 7.09 4.78
N PHE A 54 -7.22 6.77 5.57
CA PHE A 54 -5.97 7.52 5.60
C PHE A 54 -4.79 6.66 5.14
N GLU A 55 -3.79 7.33 4.58
CA GLU A 55 -2.52 6.73 4.19
C GLU A 55 -1.37 7.62 4.65
N LEU A 56 -0.36 6.99 5.25
CA LEU A 56 0.86 7.62 5.74
C LEU A 56 2.04 7.22 4.86
N GLY A 57 2.84 8.19 4.45
CA GLY A 57 4.09 7.92 3.74
C GLY A 57 4.86 9.16 3.31
N PHE A 58 5.90 8.91 2.51
CA PHE A 58 6.73 9.97 1.95
C PHE A 58 6.14 10.54 0.66
N PHE A 59 6.23 11.86 0.49
CA PHE A 59 5.80 12.53 -0.72
C PHE A 59 6.69 13.74 -1.05
N LYS A 60 6.62 14.15 -2.32
CA LYS A 60 7.17 15.42 -2.83
C LYS A 60 6.03 16.37 -3.15
N THR A 61 6.25 17.66 -2.94
CA THR A 61 5.33 18.71 -3.40
C THR A 61 5.60 19.01 -4.87
N THR A 62 4.56 19.29 -5.66
CA THR A 62 4.63 19.55 -7.11
C THR A 62 5.55 20.71 -7.52
N THR A 63 5.93 21.58 -6.59
CA THR A 63 6.79 22.75 -6.84
C THR A 63 8.29 22.48 -6.71
N SER A 64 8.73 21.25 -6.43
CA SER A 64 10.17 20.92 -6.41
C SER A 64 10.73 20.75 -7.82
N SER A 65 10.78 21.85 -8.58
CA SER A 65 11.45 21.92 -9.87
C SER A 65 12.96 22.01 -9.68
N GLN A 66 13.71 21.14 -10.37
CA GLN A 66 15.17 21.17 -10.56
C GLN A 66 16.03 21.05 -9.29
N GLY A 67 16.49 19.83 -9.00
CA GLY A 67 17.65 19.56 -8.14
C GLY A 67 17.48 19.74 -6.63
N ASN A 68 16.31 20.22 -6.17
CA ASN A 68 15.99 20.41 -4.75
C ASN A 68 14.69 19.68 -4.38
N ASP A 69 14.67 18.36 -4.63
CA ASP A 69 13.58 17.49 -4.19
C ASP A 69 13.47 17.55 -2.66
N ARG A 70 12.39 18.16 -2.18
CA ARG A 70 12.03 18.22 -0.77
C ARG A 70 11.03 17.12 -0.48
N TRP A 71 11.43 16.22 0.41
CA TRP A 71 10.61 15.11 0.85
C TRP A 71 10.01 15.38 2.21
N TYR A 72 8.74 15.02 2.31
CA TYR A 72 7.93 15.16 3.51
C TYR A 72 7.34 13.81 3.88
N LEU A 73 7.22 13.56 5.19
CA LEU A 73 6.42 12.48 5.75
C LEU A 73 5.07 13.06 6.17
N GLY A 74 3.97 12.47 5.74
CA GLY A 74 2.65 12.97 6.08
C GLY A 74 1.55 11.96 5.91
N ILE A 75 0.33 12.41 6.22
CA ILE A 75 -0.91 11.64 6.14
C ILE A 75 -1.83 12.35 5.15
N TRP A 76 -2.45 11.58 4.25
CA TRP A 76 -3.45 12.06 3.30
C TRP A 76 -4.65 11.11 3.24
N TYR A 77 -5.75 11.57 2.61
CA TYR A 77 -6.88 10.71 2.28
C TYR A 77 -6.51 9.73 1.16
N LYS A 78 -6.65 8.43 1.40
CA LYS A 78 -6.26 7.39 0.43
C LYS A 78 -7.15 7.40 -0.82
N THR A 79 -8.44 7.68 -0.64
CA THR A 79 -9.46 7.53 -1.69
C THR A 79 -9.63 8.74 -2.59
N ILE A 80 -8.99 9.87 -2.27
CA ILE A 80 -9.06 11.10 -3.07
C ILE A 80 -7.88 11.13 -4.05
N SER A 81 -8.18 11.21 -5.35
CA SER A 81 -7.15 11.19 -6.41
C SER A 81 -6.16 12.34 -6.30
N GLU A 82 -6.64 13.53 -5.96
CA GLU A 82 -5.80 14.66 -5.59
C GLU A 82 -5.40 14.53 -4.12
N LYS A 83 -4.10 14.35 -3.85
CA LYS A 83 -3.59 14.15 -2.50
C LYS A 83 -3.90 15.37 -1.63
N THR A 84 -4.87 15.21 -0.74
CA THR A 84 -5.19 16.18 0.30
C THR A 84 -4.47 15.78 1.58
N TYR A 85 -3.42 16.52 1.93
CA TYR A 85 -2.59 16.26 3.11
C TYR A 85 -3.26 16.82 4.37
N VAL A 86 -3.59 15.94 5.31
CA VAL A 86 -4.22 16.31 6.60
C VAL A 86 -3.18 16.55 7.70
N TRP A 87 -1.96 16.02 7.53
CA TRP A 87 -0.87 16.20 8.47
C TRP A 87 0.51 16.03 7.80
N VAL A 88 1.51 16.79 8.26
CA VAL A 88 2.90 16.75 7.77
C VAL A 88 3.85 16.80 8.96
N ALA A 89 4.68 15.76 9.12
CA ALA A 89 5.59 15.60 10.25
C ALA A 89 6.72 16.64 10.24
N ASN A 90 7.42 16.73 9.12
CA ASN A 90 8.64 17.52 8.95
C ASN A 90 8.37 18.77 8.09
N ARG A 91 7.25 19.46 8.36
CA ARG A 91 6.78 20.62 7.60
C ARG A 91 7.82 21.74 7.48
N ASP A 92 8.54 22.02 8.56
CA ASP A 92 9.53 23.11 8.63
C ASP A 92 10.95 22.62 8.31
N ASN A 93 11.17 21.30 8.33
CA ASN A 93 12.47 20.67 8.13
C ASN A 93 12.39 19.58 7.04
N PRO A 94 12.21 19.96 5.75
CA PRO A 94 12.11 19.00 4.66
C PRO A 94 13.40 18.21 4.46
N LEU A 95 13.27 16.93 4.11
CA LEU A 95 14.41 16.12 3.70
C LEU A 95 14.85 16.52 2.30
N ARG A 96 16.12 16.90 2.14
CA ARG A 96 16.70 17.24 0.84
C ARG A 96 17.48 16.05 0.33
N LEU A 97 17.13 15.55 -0.85
CA LEU A 97 17.93 14.53 -1.50
C LEU A 97 19.10 15.24 -2.18
N VAL A 98 20.20 15.42 -1.45
CA VAL A 98 21.48 15.76 -2.09
C VAL A 98 21.94 14.46 -2.74
N VAL A 99 22.02 14.43 -4.07
CA VAL A 99 22.79 13.38 -4.75
C VAL A 99 24.23 13.56 -4.25
N GLN A 100 24.62 12.75 -3.28
CA GLN A 100 25.99 12.70 -2.83
C GLN A 100 26.73 11.92 -3.92
N ILE A 101 27.19 12.66 -4.92
CA ILE A 101 28.13 12.17 -5.92
C ILE A 101 29.40 11.84 -5.13
N ALA A 102 29.59 10.55 -4.88
CA ALA A 102 30.90 9.99 -4.51
C ALA A 102 31.67 9.72 -5.79
#